data_AF-A0A1F9MTK9-F1
#
_entry.id   AF-A0A1F9MTK9-F1
#
_cell.length_a   1.000
_cell.length_b   1.000
_cell.length_c   1.000
_cell.angle_alpha   90.00
_cell.angle_beta   90.00
_cell.angle_gamma   90.00
#
_symmetry.space_group_name_H-M   'P 1'
#
loop_
_entity.id
_entity.type
_entity.pdbx_description
1 polymer ?
#
loop_
_entity_poly.entity_id
_entity_poly.type
_entity_poly.pdbx_seq_one_letter_code
_entity_poly.pdbx_strand_id
1 'polypeptide(L)'
;EKMHKFVTWVVDDALDDINATDVQREAVHQSKDRIFAEMKKVRADNKADHQAMLAEWNKESPDAAMVHALIDARIEAMRIVAHQAANEVLAVHGVLTPEQRAQLSEKMREHMDDMEK
;
A
#
# COMPACT_ATOMS: atom_id res chain seq x y z
N GLU A 1 3.98 -12.88 4.52
CA GLU A 1 4.63 -12.71 5.84
C GLU A 1 5.91 -11.91 5.79
N LYS A 2 6.92 -12.24 4.94
CA LYS A 2 8.17 -11.46 4.85
C LYS A 2 7.94 -9.96 4.55
N MET A 3 7.09 -9.64 3.58
CA MET A 3 6.77 -8.25 3.25
C MET A 3 6.06 -7.49 4.39
N HIS A 4 5.17 -8.16 5.12
CA HIS A 4 4.50 -7.55 6.28
C HIS A 4 5.50 -7.22 7.40
N LYS A 5 6.41 -8.14 7.68
CA LYS A 5 7.48 -7.94 8.67
C LYS A 5 8.40 -6.79 8.28
N PHE A 6 8.81 -6.74 7.00
CA PHE A 6 9.63 -5.64 6.49
C PHE A 6 8.93 -4.29 6.61
N VAL A 7 7.68 -4.17 6.17
CA VAL A 7 6.90 -2.92 6.28
C VAL A 7 6.70 -2.53 7.74
N THR A 8 6.46 -3.50 8.62
CA THR A 8 6.33 -3.24 10.06
C THR A 8 7.62 -2.65 10.63
N TRP A 9 8.77 -3.21 10.27
CA TRP A 9 10.07 -2.67 10.68
C TRP A 9 10.30 -1.24 10.18
N VAL A 10 9.99 -0.94 8.91
CA VAL A 10 10.10 0.42 8.36
C VAL A 10 9.19 1.41 9.10
N VAL A 11 7.97 0.98 9.44
CA VAL A 11 7.03 1.80 10.20
C VAL A 11 7.56 2.03 11.62
N ASP A 12 8.05 0.99 12.28
CA ASP A 12 8.60 1.08 13.64
C ASP A 12 9.79 2.05 13.71
N ASP A 13 10.72 1.96 12.74
CA ASP A 13 11.88 2.84 12.61
C ASP A 13 11.46 4.31 12.42
N ALA A 14 10.47 4.58 11.58
CA ALA A 14 9.94 5.93 11.41
C ALA A 14 9.24 6.48 12.67
N LEU A 15 8.58 5.61 13.44
CA LEU A 15 7.90 5.98 14.69
C LEU A 15 8.87 6.22 15.84
N ASP A 16 9.98 5.49 15.88
CA ASP A 16 11.07 5.69 16.85
C ASP A 16 11.70 7.08 16.66
N ASP A 17 11.99 7.47 15.41
CA ASP A 17 12.61 8.76 15.10
C ASP A 17 11.78 9.97 15.52
N ILE A 18 10.45 9.89 15.39
CA ILE A 18 9.54 10.95 15.80
C ILE A 18 9.12 10.85 17.27
N ASN A 19 9.75 9.95 18.03
CA ASN A 19 9.44 9.66 19.43
C ASN A 19 7.93 9.45 19.63
N ALA A 20 7.31 8.63 18.78
CA ALA A 20 5.89 8.37 18.83
C ALA A 20 5.51 7.73 20.18
N THR A 21 4.42 8.22 20.78
CA THR A 21 3.86 7.60 21.99
C THR A 21 3.29 6.22 21.68
N ASP A 22 3.11 5.38 22.70
CA ASP A 22 2.50 4.05 22.55
C ASP A 22 1.12 4.12 21.88
N VAL A 23 0.34 5.15 22.21
CA VAL A 23 -1.00 5.37 21.62
C VAL A 23 -0.90 5.70 20.12
N GLN A 24 0.07 6.53 19.74
CA GLN A 24 0.31 6.87 18.33
C GLN A 24 0.82 5.66 17.55
N ARG A 25 1.73 4.87 18.14
CA ARG A 25 2.24 3.64 17.54
C ARG A 25 1.11 2.66 17.27
N GLU A 26 0.28 2.39 18.28
CA GLU A 26 -0.86 1.49 18.11
C GLU A 26 -1.80 1.96 16.99
N ALA A 27 -2.13 3.26 16.94
CA ALA A 27 -2.97 3.82 15.88
C ALA A 27 -2.36 3.61 14.47
N VAL A 28 -1.06 3.86 14.33
CA VAL A 28 -0.33 3.69 13.05
C VAL A 28 -0.26 2.22 12.64
N HIS A 29 -0.04 1.31 13.60
CA HIS A 29 0.01 -0.13 13.32
C HIS A 29 -1.33 -0.65 12.83
N GLN A 30 -2.42 -0.22 13.46
CA GLN A 30 -3.77 -0.58 13.02
C GLN A 30 -4.05 -0.06 11.60
N SER A 31 -3.67 1.18 11.30
CA SER A 31 -3.79 1.75 9.95
C SER A 31 -3.00 0.94 8.92
N LYS A 32 -1.72 0.64 9.20
CA LYS A 32 -0.88 -0.22 8.35
C LYS A 32 -1.48 -1.61 8.14
N ASP A 33 -1.99 -2.24 9.20
CA ASP A 33 -2.58 -3.59 9.12
C ASP A 33 -3.89 -3.60 8.31
N ARG A 34 -4.72 -2.56 8.41
CA ARG A 34 -5.90 -2.40 7.55
C ARG A 34 -5.53 -2.30 6.07
N ILE A 35 -4.55 -1.45 5.72
CA ILE A 35 -4.05 -1.34 4.33
C ILE A 35 -3.51 -2.70 3.87
N PHE A 36 -2.73 -3.38 4.71
CA PHE A 36 -2.13 -4.67 4.36
C PHE A 36 -3.16 -5.78 4.15
N ALA A 37 -4.25 -5.77 4.92
CA ALA A 37 -5.36 -6.69 4.74
C ALA A 37 -6.07 -6.49 3.39
N GLU A 38 -6.33 -5.24 2.99
CA GLU A 38 -6.93 -4.95 1.69
C GLU A 38 -5.99 -5.31 0.53
N MET A 39 -4.69 -4.99 0.64
CA MET A 39 -3.70 -5.40 -0.36
C MET A 39 -3.62 -6.94 -0.51
N LYS A 40 -3.80 -7.69 0.58
CA LYS A 40 -3.83 -9.16 0.53
C LYS A 40 -5.01 -9.68 -0.27
N LYS A 41 -6.20 -9.09 -0.15
CA LYS A 41 -7.38 -9.47 -0.95
C LYS A 41 -7.10 -9.28 -2.43
N VAL A 42 -6.62 -8.09 -2.80
CA VAL A 42 -6.26 -7.73 -4.18
C VAL A 42 -5.12 -8.59 -4.74
N ARG A 43 -4.23 -9.13 -3.89
CA ARG A 43 -3.18 -10.05 -4.31
C ARG A 43 -3.67 -11.50 -4.45
N ALA A 44 -4.68 -11.92 -3.69
CA ALA A 44 -5.27 -13.25 -3.83
C ALA A 44 -5.93 -13.43 -5.19
N ASP A 45 -6.61 -12.39 -5.67
CA ASP A 45 -7.33 -12.38 -6.96
C ASP A 45 -6.37 -12.42 -8.17
N ASN A 46 -5.13 -11.92 -8.02
CA ASN A 46 -4.13 -11.89 -9.09
C ASN A 46 -3.85 -13.24 -9.75
N LYS A 47 -3.90 -14.36 -9.00
CA LYS A 47 -3.53 -15.67 -9.60
C LYS A 47 -4.54 -16.10 -10.66
N ALA A 48 -5.84 -15.86 -10.43
CA ALA A 48 -6.89 -16.19 -11.38
C ALA A 48 -6.80 -15.29 -12.62
N ASP A 49 -6.57 -13.99 -12.42
CA ASP A 49 -6.41 -13.02 -13.52
C ASP A 49 -5.21 -13.36 -14.41
N HIS A 50 -4.08 -13.76 -13.82
CA HIS A 50 -2.90 -14.19 -14.60
C HIS A 50 -3.19 -15.45 -15.41
N GLN A 51 -3.96 -16.40 -14.87
CA GLN A 51 -4.36 -17.60 -15.61
C GLN A 51 -5.32 -17.26 -16.76
N ALA A 52 -6.27 -16.35 -16.54
CA ALA A 52 -7.19 -15.87 -17.57
C ALA A 52 -6.46 -15.13 -18.69
N MET A 53 -5.52 -14.24 -18.34
CA MET A 53 -4.66 -13.54 -19.31
C MET A 53 -3.80 -14.51 -20.12
N LEU A 54 -3.21 -15.52 -19.46
CA LEU A 54 -2.43 -16.55 -20.15
C LEU A 54 -3.31 -17.42 -21.06
N ALA A 55 -4.55 -17.68 -20.67
CA ALA A 55 -5.50 -18.41 -21.51
C ALA A 55 -5.84 -17.62 -22.78
N GLU A 56 -6.13 -16.32 -22.67
CA GLU A 56 -6.35 -15.45 -23.84
C GLU A 56 -5.12 -15.37 -24.74
N TRP A 57 -3.92 -15.27 -24.16
CA TRP A 57 -2.66 -15.26 -24.90
C TRP A 57 -2.45 -16.50 -25.78
N ASN A 58 -2.93 -17.67 -25.34
CA ASN A 58 -2.74 -18.93 -26.06
C ASN A 58 -3.82 -19.22 -27.13
N LYS A 59 -4.80 -18.33 -27.32
CA LYS A 59 -5.83 -18.49 -28.36
C LYS A 59 -5.29 -18.05 -29.72
N GLU A 60 -5.77 -18.72 -30.78
CA GLU A 60 -5.54 -18.27 -32.17
C GLU A 60 -6.14 -16.88 -32.44
N SER A 61 -7.25 -16.56 -31.78
CA SER A 61 -7.87 -15.23 -31.78
C SER A 61 -8.26 -14.83 -30.35
N PRO A 62 -7.43 -14.01 -29.68
CA PRO A 62 -7.72 -13.53 -28.33
C PRO A 62 -8.96 -12.65 -28.26
N ASP A 63 -9.69 -12.70 -27.15
CA ASP A 63 -10.82 -11.80 -26.90
C ASP A 63 -10.34 -10.49 -26.27
N ALA A 64 -10.28 -9.43 -27.08
CA ALA A 64 -9.86 -8.11 -26.62
C ALA A 64 -10.79 -7.54 -25.53
N ALA A 65 -12.10 -7.79 -25.61
CA ALA A 65 -13.05 -7.29 -24.61
C ALA A 65 -12.83 -7.96 -23.25
N MET A 66 -12.55 -9.27 -23.26
CA MET A 66 -12.16 -9.99 -22.04
C MET A 66 -10.88 -9.43 -21.42
N VAL A 67 -9.84 -9.18 -22.23
CA VAL A 67 -8.57 -8.62 -21.76
C VAL A 67 -8.77 -7.24 -21.12
N HIS A 68 -9.55 -6.35 -21.76
CA HIS A 68 -9.87 -5.05 -21.19
C HIS A 68 -10.65 -5.17 -19.88
N ALA A 69 -11.62 -6.08 -19.79
CA ALA A 69 -12.38 -6.30 -18.57
C ALA A 69 -11.50 -6.77 -17.39
N LEU A 70 -10.51 -7.65 -17.65
CA LEU A 70 -9.54 -8.08 -16.63
C LEU A 70 -8.69 -6.90 -16.12
N ILE A 71 -8.26 -6.02 -17.02
CA ILE A 71 -7.50 -4.81 -16.67
C ILE A 71 -8.38 -3.84 -15.86
N ASP A 72 -9.62 -3.61 -16.27
CA ASP A 72 -10.53 -2.69 -15.59
C ASP A 72 -10.84 -3.16 -14.17
N ALA A 73 -11.12 -4.46 -13.98
CA ALA A 73 -11.30 -5.05 -12.67
C ALA A 73 -10.06 -4.87 -11.79
N ARG A 74 -8.86 -5.05 -12.37
CA ARG A 74 -7.59 -4.85 -11.67
C ARG A 74 -7.39 -3.40 -11.22
N ILE A 75 -7.68 -2.45 -12.11
CA ILE A 75 -7.57 -1.02 -11.83
C ILE A 75 -8.55 -0.61 -10.74
N GLU A 76 -9.79 -1.10 -10.79
CA GLU A 76 -10.81 -0.77 -9.78
C GLU A 76 -10.41 -1.31 -8.39
N ALA A 77 -9.93 -2.55 -8.32
CA ALA A 77 -9.41 -3.12 -7.08
C ALA A 77 -8.25 -2.29 -6.49
N MET A 78 -7.32 -1.84 -7.34
CA MET A 78 -6.22 -0.97 -6.92
C MET A 78 -6.71 0.42 -6.50
N ARG A 79 -7.71 0.98 -7.18
CA ARG A 79 -8.32 2.28 -6.84
C ARG A 79 -8.94 2.24 -5.44
N ILE A 80 -9.68 1.19 -5.11
CA ILE A 80 -10.29 1.00 -3.78
C ILE A 80 -9.20 0.98 -2.69
N VAL A 81 -8.14 0.20 -2.90
CA VAL A 81 -7.01 0.14 -1.95
C VAL A 81 -6.33 1.50 -1.81
N ALA A 82 -6.12 2.22 -2.91
CA ALA A 82 -5.48 3.54 -2.89
C ALA A 82 -6.30 4.56 -2.09
N HIS A 83 -7.62 4.60 -2.26
CA HIS A 83 -8.49 5.46 -1.46
C HIS A 83 -8.48 5.09 0.02
N GLN A 84 -8.52 3.79 0.34
CA GLN A 84 -8.40 3.35 1.74
C GLN A 84 -7.06 3.76 2.33
N ALA A 85 -5.95 3.55 1.61
CA ALA A 85 -4.63 3.95 2.07
C ALA A 85 -4.54 5.47 2.30
N ALA A 86 -5.12 6.28 1.42
CA ALA A 86 -5.19 7.73 1.61
C ALA A 86 -5.94 8.10 2.91
N ASN A 87 -7.07 7.47 3.18
CA ASN A 87 -7.83 7.69 4.41
C ASN A 87 -7.02 7.32 5.66
N GLU A 88 -6.29 6.20 5.62
CA GLU A 88 -5.45 5.76 6.74
C GLU A 88 -4.25 6.69 6.96
N VAL A 89 -3.63 7.20 5.90
CA VAL A 89 -2.57 8.22 6.01
C VAL A 89 -3.10 9.51 6.64
N LEU A 90 -4.31 9.95 6.25
CA LEU A 90 -4.96 11.10 6.89
C LEU A 90 -5.27 10.84 8.38
N ALA A 91 -5.66 9.62 8.73
CA ALA A 91 -5.87 9.24 10.13
C ALA A 91 -4.55 9.28 10.92
N VAL A 92 -3.45 8.76 10.37
CA VAL A 92 -2.11 8.85 10.96
C VAL A 92 -1.68 10.32 11.13
N HIS A 93 -1.87 11.15 10.11
CA HIS A 93 -1.60 12.59 10.21
C HIS A 93 -2.36 13.24 11.37
N GLY A 94 -3.61 12.83 11.60
CA GLY A 94 -4.47 13.36 12.67
C GLY A 94 -4.01 13.03 14.09
N VAL A 95 -3.32 11.91 14.30
CA VAL A 95 -2.86 11.49 15.64
C VAL A 95 -1.46 12.00 15.99
N LEU A 96 -0.66 12.39 15.01
CA LEU A 96 0.67 12.97 15.21
C LEU A 96 0.60 14.46 15.56
N THR A 97 1.56 14.94 16.34
CA THR A 97 1.68 16.38 16.61
C THR A 97 2.24 17.12 15.39
N PRO A 98 2.08 18.46 15.28
CA PRO A 98 2.70 19.24 14.22
C PRO A 98 4.22 19.02 14.09
N GLU A 99 4.92 18.91 15.23
CA GLU A 99 6.38 18.72 15.29
C GLU A 99 6.77 17.35 14.74
N GLN A 100 6.06 16.30 15.14
CA GLN A 100 6.29 14.94 14.64
C GLN A 100 6.05 14.84 13.13
N ARG A 101 5.00 15.50 12.62
CA ARG A 101 4.73 15.56 11.18
C ARG A 101 5.84 16.28 10.41
N ALA A 102 6.39 17.36 10.97
CA ALA A 102 7.50 18.09 10.36
C ALA A 102 8.75 17.21 10.28
N GLN A 103 9.08 16.49 11.35
CA GLN A 103 10.21 15.55 11.38
C GLN A 103 10.05 14.42 10.35
N LEU A 104 8.86 13.80 10.30
CA LEU A 104 8.58 12.76 9.30
C LEU A 104 8.69 13.28 7.87
N SER A 105 8.22 14.51 7.62
CA SER A 105 8.30 15.13 6.29
C SER A 105 9.74 15.38 5.84
N GLU A 106 10.63 15.73 6.77
CA GLU A 106 12.06 15.88 6.48
C GLU A 106 12.69 14.55 6.07
N LYS A 107 12.47 13.50 6.88
CA LYS A 107 12.97 12.14 6.58
C LYS A 107 12.45 11.62 5.24
N MET A 108 11.18 11.88 4.92
CA MET A 108 10.62 11.51 3.61
C MET A 108 11.32 12.23 2.46
N ARG A 109 11.71 13.50 2.63
CA ARG A 109 12.45 14.25 1.62
C ARG A 109 13.86 13.71 1.42
N GLU A 110 14.59 13.46 2.51
CA GLU A 110 15.91 12.86 2.47
C GLU A 110 15.90 11.50 1.74
N HIS A 111 14.90 10.67 2.03
CA HIS A 111 14.75 9.37 1.36
C HIS A 111 14.44 9.50 -0.14
N MET A 112 13.62 10.48 -0.54
CA MET A 112 13.36 10.75 -1.96
C MET A 112 14.63 11.21 -2.68
N ASP A 113 15.37 12.15 -2.09
CA ASP A 113 16.61 12.68 -2.66
C ASP A 113 17.69 11.61 -2.82
N ASP A 114 17.75 10.63 -1.90
CA ASP A 114 18.69 9.51 -1.98
C ASP A 114 18.32 8.47 -3.05
N MET A 115 17.04 8.31 -3.41
CA MET A 115 16.63 7.43 -4.51
C MET A 115 16.86 8.04 -5.89
N GLU A 116 17.01 9.37 -5.99
CA GLU A 116 17.29 10.07 -7.25
C GLU A 116 18.79 10.15 -7.60
N LYS A 117 19.68 9.76 -6.68
CA LYS A 117 21.14 9.70 -6.87
C LYS A 117 21.59 8.36 -7.46
#